data_AF-A0A9Q3ULV8-F1
#
_entry.id   AF-A0A9Q3ULV8-F1
#
_cell.length_a   1.000
_cell.length_b   1.000
_cell.length_c   1.000
_cell.angle_alpha   90.00
_cell.angle_beta   90.00
_cell.angle_gamma   90.00
#
_symmetry.space_group_name_H-M   'P 1'
#
loop_
_entity.id
_entity.type
_entity.pdbx_description
1 polymer ?
#
loop_
_entity_poly.entity_id
_entity_poly.type
_entity_poly.pdbx_seq_one_letter_code
_entity_poly.pdbx_strand_id
1 'polypeptide(L)'
;MRYLFLLMTLALAACGDDETTIAATEAPAPDALKTHTRVFKQGVVEVTDGVYVAIGYGLANSIMLEGDDGIIIVDTMETVAEGRRVLAEFRKITDKPIKALIYTHNHADHVFGARAFAAPGEVPVYAHESTGYYINRVVNQIRPIITTRSMRMFGHHLPEGELINDGIGPFLGVAEDSELFALPPDHTVDERLEVTIAGLRLQLVHAPGETNDQLFVWLPDKKVVLSGDNIYQAFPNLYTIRGTPYRDTGQWVASLDKIRALGAEYLVPSHTRPLTGADTIEDTLTAYRDAIQYVHDQTLRYMNKGYTPDQIVERVHLPPHLAEHPWLQPFYGKVSWSIRSVFDGYLGWFDGNPSTLQPLPESERARHMADLAGGDAALLDKAREALAQGDAQWALSLSDDLAVLRPDDDQVADLRAAALRRLAEGEANPNARNYYFTAAREAADGLKPGFRAPPPDGFLATLPIDNFLHAMPAFLKAEETLDVEEKLGFEFSDSGRAFTLVIRHGVAVVHEGLDDDTAAVLVTREPVWKQIAAGQRNPAMALAGSDLDIRGGKVAALRILGYFEKMD
;
A
#
# COMPACT_ATOMS: atom_id res chain seq x y z
N MET A 1 46.57 -27.00 29.62
CA MET A 1 46.74 -27.73 28.35
C MET A 1 45.91 -29.00 28.43
N ARG A 2 44.73 -28.95 27.84
CA ARG A 2 43.63 -29.92 27.92
C ARG A 2 43.47 -30.55 26.55
N TYR A 3 43.70 -31.84 26.37
CA TYR A 3 43.05 -32.65 25.33
C TYR A 3 43.20 -34.12 25.73
N LEU A 4 42.17 -34.68 26.38
CA LEU A 4 42.02 -36.13 26.47
C LEU A 4 40.64 -36.48 25.92
N PHE A 5 40.71 -37.21 24.82
CA PHE A 5 39.66 -37.92 24.12
C PHE A 5 38.63 -38.54 25.06
N LEU A 6 37.35 -38.21 24.88
CA LEU A 6 36.26 -39.10 25.20
C LEU A 6 35.47 -39.36 23.92
N LEU A 7 35.80 -40.48 23.28
CA LEU A 7 34.96 -41.16 22.31
C LEU A 7 33.72 -41.68 23.04
N MET A 8 32.60 -40.97 22.94
CA MET A 8 31.28 -41.59 23.07
C MET A 8 30.69 -41.73 21.67
N THR A 9 30.90 -42.91 21.11
CA THR A 9 30.05 -43.48 20.06
C THR A 9 28.64 -43.65 20.62
N LEU A 10 27.77 -42.65 20.41
CA LEU A 10 26.34 -42.91 20.33
C LEU A 10 26.01 -43.08 18.85
N ALA A 11 25.80 -44.33 18.47
CA ALA A 11 25.05 -44.68 17.28
C ALA A 11 23.62 -44.15 17.46
N LEU A 12 23.36 -42.93 16.99
CA LEU A 12 22.00 -42.50 16.67
C LEU A 12 21.59 -43.32 15.45
N ALA A 13 20.85 -44.39 15.72
CA ALA A 13 20.08 -45.08 14.70
C ALA A 13 19.18 -44.03 14.03
N ALA A 14 19.54 -43.66 12.81
CA ALA A 14 18.66 -43.03 11.85
C ALA A 14 17.52 -44.01 11.57
N CYS A 15 16.43 -43.89 12.32
CA CYS A 15 15.17 -44.54 12.06
C CYS A 15 14.06 -43.51 12.26
N GLY A 16 13.49 -43.07 11.13
CA GLY A 16 12.25 -42.30 11.07
C GLY A 16 12.42 -40.87 10.61
N ASP A 17 12.70 -40.66 9.32
CA ASP A 17 12.26 -39.46 8.61
C ASP A 17 10.72 -39.51 8.50
N ASP A 18 10.02 -39.35 9.61
CA ASP A 18 8.68 -38.77 9.57
C ASP A 18 8.90 -37.27 9.75
N GLU A 19 9.37 -36.57 8.69
CA GLU A 19 9.17 -35.12 8.63
C GLU A 19 7.67 -34.94 8.76
N THR A 20 7.21 -34.49 9.93
CA THR A 20 5.81 -34.21 10.18
C THR A 20 5.44 -33.04 9.28
N THR A 21 4.96 -33.34 8.08
CA THR A 21 4.58 -32.32 7.11
C THR A 21 3.33 -31.63 7.63
N ILE A 22 3.45 -30.34 7.91
CA ILE A 22 2.26 -29.51 8.18
C ILE A 22 1.46 -29.49 6.89
N ALA A 23 0.21 -29.97 6.97
CA ALA A 23 -0.70 -29.95 5.83
C ALA A 23 -0.88 -28.53 5.30
N ALA A 24 -1.18 -28.40 4.01
CA ALA A 24 -1.50 -27.11 3.43
C ALA A 24 -2.62 -26.44 4.23
N THR A 25 -2.44 -25.15 4.55
CA THR A 25 -3.51 -24.37 5.19
C THR A 25 -4.73 -24.40 4.26
N GLU A 26 -5.85 -24.93 4.74
CA GLU A 26 -7.08 -24.96 3.95
C GLU A 26 -7.50 -23.53 3.61
N ALA A 27 -7.73 -23.27 2.32
CA ALA A 27 -8.25 -21.98 1.88
C ALA A 27 -9.70 -21.85 2.38
N PRO A 28 -10.11 -20.68 2.92
CA PRO A 28 -11.50 -20.46 3.26
C PRO A 28 -12.38 -20.62 2.03
N ALA A 29 -13.58 -21.17 2.21
CA ALA A 29 -14.58 -21.17 1.15
C ALA A 29 -14.94 -19.71 0.77
N PRO A 30 -15.26 -19.41 -0.50
CA PRO A 30 -15.64 -18.05 -0.91
C PRO A 30 -16.79 -17.43 -0.10
N ASP A 31 -17.72 -18.25 0.43
CA ASP A 31 -18.81 -17.79 1.30
C ASP A 31 -18.33 -17.30 2.69
N ALA A 32 -17.12 -17.66 3.12
CA ALA A 32 -16.51 -17.13 4.34
C ALA A 32 -16.29 -15.62 4.24
N LEU A 33 -15.95 -15.10 3.05
CA LEU A 33 -15.80 -13.66 2.80
C LEU A 33 -17.12 -12.90 3.02
N LYS A 34 -18.26 -13.48 2.59
CA LYS A 34 -19.60 -12.90 2.84
C LYS A 34 -19.93 -12.85 4.33
N THR A 35 -19.50 -13.88 5.08
CA THR A 35 -19.67 -13.91 6.54
C THR A 35 -18.81 -12.84 7.19
N HIS A 36 -17.59 -12.63 6.70
CA HIS A 36 -16.67 -11.60 7.17
C HIS A 36 -17.21 -10.18 7.03
N THR A 37 -18.08 -9.90 6.05
CA THR A 37 -18.78 -8.59 5.90
C THR A 37 -19.48 -8.14 7.19
N ARG A 38 -19.88 -9.05 8.08
CA ARG A 38 -20.50 -8.70 9.38
C ARG A 38 -19.58 -7.88 10.28
N VAL A 39 -18.26 -8.03 10.15
CA VAL A 39 -17.26 -7.23 10.87
C VAL A 39 -17.47 -5.75 10.57
N PHE A 40 -17.78 -5.40 9.32
CA PHE A 40 -17.96 -4.03 8.83
C PHE A 40 -19.38 -3.47 8.96
N LYS A 41 -20.26 -4.11 9.76
CA LYS A 41 -21.59 -3.55 10.01
C LYS A 41 -21.46 -2.11 10.50
N GLN A 42 -21.96 -1.18 9.67
CA GLN A 42 -21.79 0.25 9.84
C GLN A 42 -22.37 0.76 11.17
N GLY A 43 -21.62 1.60 11.86
CA GLY A 43 -22.06 2.30 13.07
C GLY A 43 -20.92 2.80 13.95
N VAL A 44 -21.27 3.59 14.97
CA VAL A 44 -20.32 4.04 16.00
C VAL A 44 -20.42 3.13 17.21
N VAL A 45 -19.28 2.58 17.64
CA VAL A 45 -19.15 1.73 18.83
C VAL A 45 -18.47 2.54 19.93
N GLU A 46 -19.11 2.64 21.09
CA GLU A 46 -18.44 3.06 22.33
C GLU A 46 -17.63 1.88 22.87
N VAL A 47 -16.30 2.02 22.87
CA VAL A 47 -15.36 0.98 23.31
C VAL A 47 -15.26 0.97 24.84
N THR A 48 -15.07 2.17 25.38
CA THR A 48 -15.10 2.51 26.81
C THR A 48 -15.47 3.99 26.92
N ASP A 49 -15.70 4.48 28.13
CA ASP A 49 -16.04 5.88 28.39
C ASP A 49 -15.10 6.84 27.63
N GLY A 50 -15.68 7.71 26.80
CA GLY A 50 -14.94 8.70 26.00
C GLY A 50 -14.10 8.15 24.84
N VAL A 51 -14.26 6.87 24.46
CA VAL A 51 -13.56 6.27 23.30
C VAL A 51 -14.59 5.66 22.34
N TYR A 52 -14.69 6.25 21.16
CA TYR A 52 -15.68 5.86 20.14
C TYR A 52 -14.98 5.53 18.83
N VAL A 53 -15.44 4.50 18.13
CA VAL A 53 -14.93 4.11 16.81
C VAL A 53 -16.06 4.03 15.80
N ALA A 54 -15.93 4.76 14.68
CA ALA A 54 -16.84 4.68 13.55
C ALA A 54 -16.37 3.58 12.59
N ILE A 55 -17.18 2.55 12.42
CA ILE A 55 -16.86 1.35 11.64
C ILE A 55 -17.74 1.29 10.40
N GLY A 56 -17.17 0.86 9.27
CA GLY A 56 -17.92 0.54 8.05
C GLY A 56 -18.39 1.75 7.23
N TYR A 57 -17.77 2.92 7.43
CA TYR A 57 -18.04 4.13 6.65
C TYR A 57 -17.15 4.27 5.40
N GLY A 58 -16.04 3.54 5.37
CA GLY A 58 -15.04 3.45 4.31
C GLY A 58 -14.08 2.29 4.65
N LEU A 59 -12.94 2.19 3.98
CA LEU A 59 -11.97 1.10 4.17
C LEU A 59 -11.45 1.08 5.61
N ALA A 60 -11.06 2.25 6.13
CA ALA A 60 -10.62 2.46 7.50
C ALA A 60 -11.76 2.85 8.44
N ASN A 61 -11.49 2.70 9.73
CA ASN A 61 -12.23 3.29 10.81
C ASN A 61 -11.68 4.69 11.11
N SER A 62 -12.51 5.52 11.73
CA SER A 62 -12.05 6.73 12.41
C SER A 62 -12.42 6.64 13.88
N ILE A 63 -11.55 7.12 14.75
CA ILE A 63 -11.68 6.99 16.21
C ILE A 63 -11.79 8.38 16.82
N MET A 64 -12.79 8.59 17.66
CA MET A 64 -12.97 9.81 18.45
C MET A 64 -12.62 9.53 19.91
N LEU A 65 -11.68 10.32 20.44
CA LEU A 65 -11.39 10.39 21.87
C LEU A 65 -12.04 11.65 22.43
N GLU A 66 -12.99 11.50 23.34
CA GLU A 66 -13.67 12.59 24.02
C GLU A 66 -12.99 12.89 25.36
N GLY A 67 -12.48 14.11 25.51
CA GLY A 67 -11.87 14.63 26.72
C GLY A 67 -12.76 15.63 27.46
N ASP A 68 -12.15 16.45 28.32
CA ASP A 68 -12.84 17.39 29.18
C ASP A 68 -13.49 18.54 28.39
N ASP A 69 -12.71 19.18 27.50
CA ASP A 69 -13.09 20.41 26.77
C ASP A 69 -13.04 20.27 25.24
N GLY A 70 -12.88 19.04 24.73
CA GLY A 70 -12.65 18.80 23.32
C GLY A 70 -12.67 17.33 22.91
N ILE A 71 -12.60 17.10 21.60
CA ILE A 71 -12.41 15.78 21.00
C ILE A 71 -11.12 15.72 20.18
N ILE A 72 -10.55 14.53 20.07
CA ILE A 72 -9.39 14.21 19.23
C ILE A 72 -9.86 13.18 18.21
N ILE A 73 -9.51 13.38 16.95
CA ILE A 73 -9.82 12.44 15.87
C ILE A 73 -8.53 11.70 15.51
N VAL A 74 -8.58 10.37 15.58
CA VAL A 74 -7.49 9.48 15.15
C VAL A 74 -7.94 8.79 13.87
N ASP A 75 -7.17 9.02 12.81
CA ASP A 75 -7.46 8.67 11.41
C ASP A 75 -8.73 9.33 10.86
N THR A 76 -8.66 9.75 9.59
CA THR A 76 -9.57 10.74 9.00
C THR A 76 -10.33 10.24 7.79
N MET A 77 -10.36 8.93 7.52
CA MET A 77 -10.98 8.29 6.35
C MET A 77 -10.23 8.58 5.04
N GLU A 78 -10.62 7.88 3.96
CA GLU A 78 -10.02 7.99 2.63
C GLU A 78 -10.52 9.19 1.82
N THR A 79 -11.72 9.70 2.10
CA THR A 79 -12.26 10.89 1.43
C THR A 79 -12.87 11.89 2.40
N VAL A 80 -12.91 13.15 1.99
CA VAL A 80 -13.60 14.21 2.77
C VAL A 80 -15.10 13.92 2.89
N ALA A 81 -15.70 13.25 1.91
CA ALA A 81 -17.12 12.88 1.96
C ALA A 81 -17.40 11.86 3.09
N GLU A 82 -16.57 10.84 3.23
CA GLU A 82 -16.69 9.85 4.31
C GLU A 82 -16.31 10.43 5.66
N GLY A 83 -15.25 11.25 5.72
CA GLY A 83 -14.91 12.02 6.92
C GLY A 83 -16.09 12.87 7.42
N ARG A 84 -16.84 13.53 6.51
CA ARG A 84 -18.04 14.31 6.88
C ARG A 84 -19.17 13.41 7.41
N ARG A 85 -19.36 12.22 6.83
CA ARG A 85 -20.36 11.25 7.32
C ARG A 85 -20.01 10.77 8.72
N VAL A 86 -18.75 10.44 8.96
CA VAL A 86 -18.24 10.03 10.29
C VAL A 86 -18.40 11.17 11.30
N LEU A 87 -17.96 12.38 10.97
CA LEU A 87 -18.07 13.54 11.86
C LEU A 87 -19.53 13.80 12.24
N ALA A 88 -20.48 13.64 11.30
CA ALA A 88 -21.90 13.80 11.59
C ALA A 88 -22.41 12.79 12.63
N GLU A 89 -21.87 11.57 12.68
CA GLU A 89 -22.22 10.59 13.71
C GLU A 89 -21.58 10.90 15.05
N PHE A 90 -20.31 11.31 15.07
CA PHE A 90 -19.63 11.79 16.28
C PHE A 90 -20.34 13.01 16.90
N ARG A 91 -20.88 13.91 16.06
CA ARG A 91 -21.67 15.05 16.52
C ARG A 91 -23.02 14.69 17.15
N LYS A 92 -23.52 13.47 16.98
CA LYS A 92 -24.70 13.00 17.74
C LYS A 92 -24.36 12.65 19.19
N ILE A 93 -23.07 12.46 19.49
CA ILE A 93 -22.55 12.09 20.80
C ILE A 93 -22.11 13.35 21.55
N THR A 94 -21.38 14.26 20.88
CA THR A 94 -20.79 15.43 21.54
C THR A 94 -20.63 16.65 20.61
N ASP A 95 -20.88 17.83 21.18
CA ASP A 95 -20.69 19.13 20.52
C ASP A 95 -19.33 19.77 20.83
N LYS A 96 -18.45 19.09 21.59
CA LYS A 96 -17.13 19.62 21.97
C LYS A 96 -16.25 19.89 20.74
N PRO A 97 -15.45 20.97 20.73
CA PRO A 97 -14.62 21.31 19.56
C PRO A 97 -13.55 20.24 19.31
N ILE A 98 -13.16 20.07 18.05
CA ILE A 98 -11.99 19.24 17.70
C ILE A 98 -10.73 20.00 18.15
N LYS A 99 -9.84 19.31 18.87
CA LYS A 99 -8.61 19.91 19.44
C LYS A 99 -7.34 19.43 18.76
N ALA A 100 -7.38 18.27 18.10
CA ALA A 100 -6.26 17.70 17.38
C ALA A 100 -6.72 16.61 16.42
N LEU A 101 -5.90 16.38 15.39
CA LEU A 101 -5.93 15.18 14.57
C LEU A 101 -4.68 14.35 14.85
N ILE A 102 -4.79 13.03 14.80
CA ILE A 102 -3.66 12.10 14.84
C ILE A 102 -3.77 11.19 13.62
N TYR A 103 -2.71 11.15 12.80
CA TYR A 103 -2.55 10.12 11.79
C TYR A 103 -1.75 8.98 12.38
N THR A 104 -2.30 7.77 12.34
CA THR A 104 -1.53 6.58 12.72
C THR A 104 -0.43 6.30 11.70
N HIS A 105 -0.68 6.51 10.41
CA HIS A 105 0.30 6.36 9.33
C HIS A 105 -0.16 6.98 8.00
N ASN A 106 0.71 6.98 6.98
CA ASN A 106 0.54 7.69 5.71
C ASN A 106 -0.52 7.16 4.72
N HIS A 107 -1.14 6.01 4.97
CA HIS A 107 -2.04 5.41 4.00
C HIS A 107 -3.29 6.28 3.74
N ALA A 108 -3.79 6.22 2.51
CA ALA A 108 -4.81 7.11 1.97
C ALA A 108 -6.06 7.19 2.84
N ASP A 109 -6.50 6.03 3.31
CA ASP A 109 -7.65 5.78 4.18
C ASP A 109 -7.53 6.30 5.61
N HIS A 110 -6.36 6.78 6.00
CA HIS A 110 -6.13 7.37 7.32
C HIS A 110 -5.97 8.89 7.25
N VAL A 111 -5.58 9.45 6.09
CA VAL A 111 -5.12 10.84 6.00
C VAL A 111 -5.94 11.74 5.08
N PHE A 112 -6.66 11.20 4.09
CA PHE A 112 -7.24 12.03 3.01
C PHE A 112 -8.65 12.57 3.26
N GLY A 113 -9.33 12.20 4.34
CA GLY A 113 -10.58 12.87 4.74
C GLY A 113 -10.39 14.01 5.73
N ALA A 114 -9.15 14.44 6.01
CA ALA A 114 -8.82 15.38 7.09
C ALA A 114 -9.56 16.72 7.02
N ARG A 115 -9.83 17.24 5.82
CA ARG A 115 -10.59 18.50 5.63
C ARG A 115 -12.04 18.42 6.11
N ALA A 116 -12.58 17.23 6.32
CA ALA A 116 -13.87 17.07 6.97
C ALA A 116 -13.85 17.51 8.44
N PHE A 117 -12.69 17.39 9.09
CA PHE A 117 -12.54 17.59 10.53
C PHE A 117 -11.93 18.95 10.89
N ALA A 118 -11.05 19.50 10.06
CA ALA A 118 -10.44 20.80 10.31
C ALA A 118 -9.96 21.49 9.03
N ALA A 119 -9.89 22.83 9.06
CA ALA A 119 -9.19 23.62 8.06
C ALA A 119 -7.67 23.62 8.29
N PRO A 120 -6.85 23.93 7.26
CA PRO A 120 -5.40 24.12 7.42
C PRO A 120 -5.04 25.09 8.54
N GLY A 121 -4.22 24.63 9.49
CA GLY A 121 -3.75 25.43 10.63
C GLY A 121 -4.79 25.67 11.73
N GLU A 122 -5.99 25.09 11.65
CA GLU A 122 -7.03 25.26 12.67
C GLU A 122 -6.75 24.44 13.93
N VAL A 123 -6.24 23.21 13.78
CA VAL A 123 -5.89 22.31 14.89
C VAL A 123 -4.52 21.67 14.65
N PRO A 124 -3.76 21.34 15.71
CA PRO A 124 -2.57 20.51 15.62
C PRO A 124 -2.82 19.16 14.94
N VAL A 125 -1.87 18.73 14.12
CA VAL A 125 -1.86 17.43 13.43
C VAL A 125 -0.62 16.65 13.84
N TYR A 126 -0.85 15.54 14.54
CA TYR A 126 0.20 14.65 15.03
C TYR A 126 0.39 13.48 14.06
N ALA A 127 1.65 13.16 13.73
CA ALA A 127 2.01 11.99 12.93
C ALA A 127 3.49 11.64 13.14
N HIS A 128 3.98 10.56 12.54
CA HIS A 128 5.42 10.28 12.51
C HIS A 128 6.13 11.29 11.59
N GLU A 129 7.40 11.61 11.88
CA GLU A 129 8.15 12.61 11.10
C GLU A 129 8.28 12.25 9.61
N SER A 130 8.29 10.96 9.27
CA SER A 130 8.38 10.49 7.89
C SER A 130 7.03 10.35 7.18
N THR A 131 5.89 10.64 7.83
CA THR A 131 4.56 10.48 7.21
C THR A 131 4.43 11.33 5.94
N GLY A 132 4.85 12.60 5.98
CA GLY A 132 4.81 13.48 4.81
C GLY A 132 5.65 12.98 3.62
N TYR A 133 6.79 12.34 3.91
CA TYR A 133 7.64 11.71 2.89
C TYR A 133 6.92 10.55 2.17
N TYR A 134 6.22 9.70 2.92
CA TYR A 134 5.51 8.56 2.31
C TYR A 134 4.24 8.98 1.56
N ILE A 135 3.49 9.98 2.05
CA ILE A 135 2.38 10.59 1.31
C ILE A 135 2.89 11.13 -0.05
N ASN A 136 4.04 11.82 -0.05
CA ASN A 136 4.62 12.36 -1.28
C ASN A 136 4.86 11.28 -2.34
N ARG A 137 5.47 10.17 -1.95
CA ARG A 137 5.85 9.11 -2.88
C ARG A 137 4.65 8.58 -3.67
N VAL A 138 3.52 8.37 -3.00
CA VAL A 138 2.30 7.85 -3.64
C VAL A 138 1.57 8.92 -4.47
N VAL A 139 1.69 10.20 -4.10
CA VAL A 139 1.05 11.31 -4.82
C VAL A 139 1.84 11.76 -6.06
N ASN A 140 3.18 11.73 -6.04
CA ASN A 140 3.99 12.38 -7.07
C ASN A 140 4.92 11.45 -7.87
N GLN A 141 5.40 10.33 -7.33
CA GLN A 141 6.40 9.50 -8.01
C GLN A 141 5.80 8.33 -8.80
N ILE A 142 4.85 7.62 -8.18
CA ILE A 142 4.30 6.35 -8.73
C ILE A 142 2.78 6.37 -8.85
N ARG A 143 2.17 7.56 -8.85
CA ARG A 143 0.71 7.74 -8.78
C ARG A 143 -0.07 6.94 -9.84
N PRO A 144 0.26 6.99 -11.15
CA PRO A 144 -0.56 6.29 -12.16
C PRO A 144 -0.59 4.78 -11.95
N ILE A 145 0.57 4.17 -11.68
CA ILE A 145 0.68 2.73 -11.51
C ILE A 145 0.08 2.27 -10.19
N ILE A 146 0.27 3.02 -9.09
CA ILE A 146 -0.31 2.65 -7.79
C ILE A 146 -1.83 2.78 -7.82
N THR A 147 -2.40 3.80 -8.48
CA THR A 147 -3.85 3.92 -8.65
C THR A 147 -4.41 2.75 -9.44
N THR A 148 -3.84 2.47 -10.62
CA THR A 148 -4.29 1.36 -11.49
C THR A 148 -4.30 0.02 -10.74
N ARG A 149 -3.23 -0.28 -10.00
CA ARG A 149 -3.12 -1.53 -9.24
C ARG A 149 -4.04 -1.55 -8.01
N SER A 150 -4.28 -0.41 -7.37
CA SER A 150 -5.22 -0.30 -6.24
C SER A 150 -6.67 -0.51 -6.71
N MET A 151 -7.06 0.07 -7.85
CA MET A 151 -8.42 -0.08 -8.39
C MET A 151 -8.73 -1.53 -8.80
N ARG A 152 -7.72 -2.31 -9.19
CA ARG A 152 -7.84 -3.77 -9.34
C ARG A 152 -8.00 -4.46 -7.99
N MET A 153 -7.12 -4.18 -7.03
CA MET A 153 -7.11 -4.83 -5.71
C MET A 153 -8.41 -4.59 -4.92
N PHE A 154 -8.96 -3.39 -4.96
CA PHE A 154 -10.17 -3.01 -4.22
C PHE A 154 -11.46 -3.10 -5.05
N GLY A 155 -11.37 -3.62 -6.27
CA GLY A 155 -12.55 -3.91 -7.09
C GLY A 155 -13.43 -2.71 -7.38
N HIS A 156 -12.85 -1.51 -7.49
CA HIS A 156 -13.59 -0.25 -7.61
C HIS A 156 -14.56 -0.22 -8.80
N HIS A 157 -14.19 -0.89 -9.89
CA HIS A 157 -14.98 -0.96 -11.13
C HIS A 157 -15.83 -2.23 -11.22
N LEU A 158 -15.95 -3.01 -10.14
CA LEU A 158 -16.80 -4.19 -10.16
C LEU A 158 -18.28 -3.80 -10.14
N PRO A 159 -19.14 -4.51 -10.87
CA PRO A 159 -20.58 -4.32 -10.79
C PRO A 159 -21.11 -4.49 -9.36
N GLU A 160 -22.24 -3.84 -9.07
CA GLU A 160 -22.93 -4.01 -7.80
C GLU A 160 -23.22 -5.49 -7.53
N GLY A 161 -22.82 -5.96 -6.34
CA GLY A 161 -22.96 -7.36 -5.92
C GLY A 161 -21.79 -8.28 -6.24
N GLU A 162 -20.83 -7.86 -7.08
CA GLU A 162 -19.58 -8.63 -7.31
C GLU A 162 -18.50 -8.30 -6.27
N LEU A 163 -18.40 -7.03 -5.85
CA LEU A 163 -17.61 -6.63 -4.69
C LEU A 163 -18.33 -7.06 -3.40
N ILE A 164 -17.69 -7.92 -2.61
CA ILE A 164 -18.27 -8.43 -1.35
C ILE A 164 -17.83 -7.57 -0.16
N ASN A 165 -16.51 -7.36 -0.03
CA ASN A 165 -15.82 -6.43 0.86
C ASN A 165 -14.32 -6.44 0.50
N ASP A 166 -13.52 -5.59 1.16
CA ASP A 166 -12.06 -5.48 0.96
C ASP A 166 -11.25 -6.09 2.12
N GLY A 167 -11.87 -6.92 2.97
CA GLY A 167 -11.18 -7.73 3.97
C GLY A 167 -10.84 -7.03 5.27
N ILE A 168 -10.50 -5.75 5.22
CA ILE A 168 -10.27 -4.87 6.38
C ILE A 168 -11.32 -3.76 6.50
N GLY A 169 -12.10 -3.56 5.44
CA GLY A 169 -13.25 -2.67 5.37
C GLY A 169 -14.27 -3.14 4.32
N PRO A 170 -15.43 -2.48 4.21
CA PRO A 170 -16.47 -2.84 3.27
C PRO A 170 -16.13 -2.46 1.81
N PHE A 171 -15.37 -1.38 1.59
CA PHE A 171 -14.94 -0.90 0.27
C PHE A 171 -13.90 0.21 0.43
N LEU A 172 -13.11 0.52 -0.60
CA LEU A 172 -12.36 1.77 -0.73
C LEU A 172 -13.19 2.85 -1.45
N GLY A 173 -13.48 3.95 -0.75
CA GLY A 173 -14.36 5.04 -1.24
C GLY A 173 -13.81 5.96 -2.32
N VAL A 174 -12.56 5.77 -2.77
CA VAL A 174 -11.88 6.69 -3.68
C VAL A 174 -12.39 6.55 -5.11
N ALA A 175 -13.02 7.60 -5.63
CA ALA A 175 -13.48 7.74 -7.01
C ALA A 175 -12.82 8.94 -7.72
N GLU A 176 -13.07 9.09 -9.03
CA GLU A 176 -12.49 10.15 -9.86
C GLU A 176 -12.83 11.57 -9.40
N ASP A 177 -14.03 11.76 -8.84
CA ASP A 177 -14.56 13.03 -8.32
C ASP A 177 -14.38 13.20 -6.81
N SER A 178 -13.66 12.28 -6.15
CA SER A 178 -13.45 12.33 -4.71
C SER A 178 -12.54 13.48 -4.29
N GLU A 179 -12.95 14.20 -3.24
CA GLU A 179 -12.10 15.19 -2.57
C GLU A 179 -11.14 14.45 -1.61
N LEU A 180 -9.86 14.36 -2.00
CA LEU A 180 -8.76 13.79 -1.22
C LEU A 180 -7.88 14.90 -0.64
N PHE A 181 -7.83 15.03 0.69
CA PHE A 181 -7.15 16.13 1.36
C PHE A 181 -6.52 15.70 2.69
N ALA A 182 -5.19 15.71 2.74
CA ALA A 182 -4.42 15.58 3.98
C ALA A 182 -3.93 16.95 4.47
N LEU A 183 -3.94 17.13 5.79
CA LEU A 183 -3.34 18.27 6.47
C LEU A 183 -1.85 17.94 6.75
N PRO A 184 -0.93 18.90 6.64
CA PRO A 184 0.47 18.63 6.92
C PRO A 184 0.64 18.41 8.43
N PRO A 185 1.34 17.34 8.87
CA PRO A 185 1.69 17.19 10.27
C PRO A 185 2.55 18.35 10.75
N ASP A 186 2.22 18.92 11.90
CA ASP A 186 2.97 20.01 12.54
C ASP A 186 3.53 19.62 13.92
N HIS A 187 3.11 18.46 14.45
CA HIS A 187 3.66 17.84 15.65
C HIS A 187 4.14 16.43 15.32
N THR A 188 5.43 16.28 15.06
CA THR A 188 5.99 15.00 14.62
C THR A 188 6.50 14.16 15.78
N VAL A 189 6.41 12.84 15.61
CA VAL A 189 6.96 11.83 16.50
C VAL A 189 8.11 11.15 15.75
N ASP A 190 9.28 11.06 16.39
CA ASP A 190 10.35 10.15 15.99
C ASP A 190 10.05 8.80 16.68
N GLU A 191 10.60 8.52 17.86
CA GLU A 191 10.33 7.27 18.58
C GLU A 191 9.09 7.31 19.49
N ARG A 192 8.91 8.39 20.26
CA ARG A 192 7.85 8.50 21.28
C ARG A 192 7.55 9.95 21.62
N LEU A 193 6.26 10.26 21.76
CA LEU A 193 5.77 11.54 22.24
C LEU A 193 4.71 11.31 23.33
N GLU A 194 4.92 11.92 24.50
CA GLU A 194 3.90 12.02 25.54
C GLU A 194 3.24 13.39 25.47
N VAL A 195 1.91 13.42 25.39
CA VAL A 195 1.17 14.66 25.20
C VAL A 195 -0.16 14.59 25.94
N THR A 196 -0.61 15.73 26.46
CA THR A 196 -1.97 15.87 27.02
C THR A 196 -2.79 16.78 26.12
N ILE A 197 -3.90 16.26 25.59
CA ILE A 197 -4.80 16.99 24.70
C ILE A 197 -6.22 16.82 25.23
N ALA A 198 -6.97 17.92 25.37
CA ALA A 198 -8.32 17.92 25.92
C ALA A 198 -8.44 17.21 27.31
N GLY A 199 -7.39 17.28 28.14
CA GLY A 199 -7.33 16.58 29.43
C GLY A 199 -6.96 15.09 29.37
N LEU A 200 -6.87 14.49 28.17
CA LEU A 200 -6.46 13.10 27.98
C LEU A 200 -4.94 12.98 27.89
N ARG A 201 -4.32 12.12 28.71
CA ARG A 201 -2.91 11.77 28.59
C ARG A 201 -2.72 10.70 27.51
N LEU A 202 -1.94 11.01 26.49
CA LEU A 202 -1.66 10.15 25.34
C LEU A 202 -0.15 9.87 25.23
N GLN A 203 0.18 8.68 24.74
CA GLN A 203 1.52 8.33 24.29
C GLN A 203 1.44 7.89 22.84
N LEU A 204 2.03 8.66 21.94
CA LEU A 204 2.20 8.26 20.54
C LEU A 204 3.57 7.60 20.43
N VAL A 205 3.62 6.37 19.92
CA VAL A 205 4.84 5.56 19.91
C VAL A 205 5.04 4.95 18.54
N HIS A 206 6.27 5.06 18.04
CA HIS A 206 6.67 4.46 16.78
C HIS A 206 6.65 2.94 16.83
N ALA A 207 5.87 2.39 15.90
CA ALA A 207 5.55 0.98 15.82
C ALA A 207 5.41 0.56 14.35
N PRO A 208 6.53 0.52 13.59
CA PRO A 208 6.53 0.06 12.20
C PRO A 208 5.80 -1.28 12.04
N GLY A 209 5.05 -1.41 10.95
CA GLY A 209 4.30 -2.61 10.63
C GLY A 209 3.83 -2.61 9.18
N GLU A 210 2.57 -2.23 8.97
CA GLU A 210 1.97 -2.06 7.64
C GLU A 210 2.75 -0.99 6.83
N THR A 211 3.24 0.04 7.52
CA THR A 211 4.18 1.04 6.99
C THR A 211 5.31 1.35 7.98
N ASN A 212 6.36 2.01 7.48
CA ASN A 212 7.52 2.39 8.29
C ASN A 212 7.24 3.59 9.23
N ASP A 213 6.28 4.45 8.88
CA ASP A 213 5.94 5.66 9.64
C ASP A 213 4.84 5.41 10.68
N GLN A 214 4.52 4.15 10.95
CA GLN A 214 3.34 3.81 11.72
C GLN A 214 3.53 4.08 13.21
N LEU A 215 2.48 4.62 13.84
CA LEU A 215 2.36 4.86 15.27
C LEU A 215 1.22 4.04 15.87
N PHE A 216 1.36 3.65 17.14
CA PHE A 216 0.20 3.39 17.99
C PHE A 216 -0.03 4.55 18.96
N VAL A 217 -1.26 4.71 19.45
CA VAL A 217 -1.64 5.67 20.49
C VAL A 217 -2.05 4.92 21.75
N TRP A 218 -1.38 5.18 22.87
CA TRP A 218 -1.68 4.58 24.16
C TRP A 218 -2.29 5.57 25.14
N LEU A 219 -3.42 5.20 25.74
CA LEU A 219 -4.13 5.93 26.78
C LEU A 219 -3.95 5.18 28.12
N PRO A 220 -2.90 5.49 28.90
CA PRO A 220 -2.57 4.72 30.11
C PRO A 220 -3.68 4.73 31.17
N ASP A 221 -4.38 5.85 31.33
CA ASP A 221 -5.43 5.99 32.34
C ASP A 221 -6.66 5.11 32.08
N LYS A 222 -6.95 4.85 30.81
CA LYS A 222 -8.08 4.02 30.36
C LYS A 222 -7.64 2.59 29.95
N LYS A 223 -6.33 2.33 29.93
CA LYS A 223 -5.70 1.13 29.36
C LYS A 223 -6.19 0.79 27.95
N VAL A 224 -6.28 1.80 27.09
CA VAL A 224 -6.73 1.69 25.69
C VAL A 224 -5.54 1.89 24.77
N VAL A 225 -5.30 0.95 23.85
CA VAL A 225 -4.36 1.12 22.74
C VAL A 225 -5.11 1.27 21.42
N LEU A 226 -4.80 2.31 20.66
CA LEU A 226 -5.19 2.46 19.26
C LEU A 226 -4.01 1.97 18.41
N SER A 227 -4.13 0.80 17.80
CA SER A 227 -2.98 0.08 17.22
C SER A 227 -2.62 0.50 15.80
N GLY A 228 -3.35 1.46 15.20
CA GLY A 228 -3.30 1.65 13.76
C GLY A 228 -3.57 0.33 13.04
N ASP A 229 -2.72 0.04 12.06
CA ASP A 229 -2.74 -1.17 11.25
C ASP A 229 -1.77 -2.26 11.73
N ASN A 230 -1.28 -2.17 12.99
CA ASN A 230 -0.39 -3.20 13.50
C ASN A 230 -1.14 -4.53 13.65
N ILE A 231 -2.47 -4.44 13.78
CA ILE A 231 -3.37 -5.58 13.83
C ILE A 231 -4.76 -5.18 13.31
N TYR A 232 -5.40 -6.11 12.61
CA TYR A 232 -6.79 -6.10 12.20
C TYR A 232 -7.26 -7.56 12.08
N GLN A 233 -8.58 -7.79 12.00
CA GLN A 233 -9.15 -9.14 11.91
C GLN A 233 -8.97 -9.78 10.51
N ALA A 234 -7.72 -9.98 10.09
CA ALA A 234 -7.30 -10.71 8.90
C ALA A 234 -5.80 -11.01 8.99
N PHE A 235 -5.32 -12.03 8.28
CA PHE A 235 -3.89 -12.30 8.15
C PHE A 235 -3.14 -11.04 7.71
N PRO A 236 -2.01 -10.68 8.37
CA PRO A 236 -1.29 -9.44 8.11
C PRO A 236 -0.82 -9.38 6.67
N ASN A 237 -0.92 -8.19 6.09
CA ASN A 237 -0.53 -7.97 4.71
C ASN A 237 1.00 -7.79 4.60
N LEU A 238 1.80 -8.83 4.80
CA LEU A 238 3.27 -8.68 4.77
C LEU A 238 3.81 -8.26 3.39
N TYR A 239 2.97 -8.31 2.37
CA TYR A 239 3.11 -7.58 1.13
C TYR A 239 1.76 -7.36 0.47
N THR A 240 1.50 -6.11 0.07
CA THR A 240 0.28 -5.78 -0.67
C THR A 240 0.47 -5.96 -2.17
N ILE A 241 -0.47 -6.65 -2.82
CA ILE A 241 -0.40 -6.93 -4.26
C ILE A 241 -0.55 -5.66 -5.12
N ARG A 242 -1.00 -4.52 -4.56
CA ARG A 242 -0.92 -3.22 -5.26
C ARG A 242 0.51 -2.72 -5.42
N GLY A 243 1.45 -3.19 -4.60
CA GLY A 243 2.89 -2.88 -4.65
C GLY A 243 3.32 -1.86 -3.60
N THR A 244 4.28 -2.25 -2.77
CA THR A 244 4.99 -1.42 -1.77
C THR A 244 6.46 -1.83 -1.72
N PRO A 245 7.35 -1.07 -1.06
CA PRO A 245 8.62 -1.65 -0.59
C PRO A 245 8.37 -2.86 0.31
N TYR A 246 9.45 -3.59 0.55
CA TYR A 246 9.52 -4.60 1.60
C TYR A 246 9.06 -4.04 2.95
N ARG A 247 8.18 -4.79 3.63
CA ARG A 247 7.75 -4.54 5.00
C ARG A 247 8.62 -5.39 5.92
N ASP A 248 9.39 -4.75 6.79
CA ASP A 248 10.26 -5.47 7.73
C ASP A 248 9.41 -6.21 8.77
N THR A 249 9.30 -7.52 8.58
CA THR A 249 8.51 -8.41 9.44
C THR A 249 9.08 -8.49 10.86
N GLY A 250 10.39 -8.32 11.02
CA GLY A 250 11.04 -8.32 12.34
C GLY A 250 10.67 -7.08 13.14
N GLN A 251 10.63 -5.91 12.48
CA GLN A 251 10.15 -4.68 13.11
C GLN A 251 8.67 -4.77 13.48
N TRP A 252 7.82 -5.35 12.61
CA TRP A 252 6.40 -5.54 12.94
C TRP A 252 6.21 -6.46 14.16
N VAL A 253 6.96 -7.56 14.25
CA VAL A 253 6.96 -8.43 15.44
C VAL A 253 7.36 -7.64 16.69
N ALA A 254 8.41 -6.83 16.62
CA ALA A 254 8.85 -5.99 17.73
C ALA A 254 7.78 -4.95 18.14
N SER A 255 7.09 -4.35 17.17
CA SER A 255 5.97 -3.43 17.40
C SER A 255 4.80 -4.12 18.13
N LEU A 256 4.45 -5.34 17.74
CA LEU A 256 3.44 -6.13 18.42
C LEU A 256 3.86 -6.48 19.85
N ASP A 257 5.14 -6.80 20.08
CA ASP A 257 5.67 -7.04 21.42
C ASP A 257 5.63 -5.76 22.29
N LYS A 258 5.87 -4.56 21.72
CA LYS A 258 5.66 -3.28 22.41
C LYS A 258 4.19 -3.11 22.83
N ILE A 259 3.23 -3.42 21.94
CA ILE A 259 1.79 -3.28 22.21
C ILE A 259 1.33 -4.28 23.29
N ARG A 260 1.76 -5.54 23.21
CA ARG A 260 1.47 -6.58 24.21
C ARG A 260 1.92 -6.18 25.61
N ALA A 261 3.13 -5.62 25.72
CA ALA A 261 3.71 -5.18 26.99
C ALA A 261 2.88 -4.09 27.70
N LEU A 262 1.95 -3.41 27.02
CA LEU A 262 1.05 -2.42 27.63
C LEU A 262 0.02 -3.06 28.57
N GLY A 263 -0.32 -4.35 28.38
CA GLY A 263 -1.38 -5.00 29.16
C GLY A 263 -2.74 -4.30 29.01
N ALA A 264 -3.10 -3.94 27.78
CA ALA A 264 -4.31 -3.17 27.47
C ALA A 264 -5.59 -3.92 27.86
N GLU A 265 -6.59 -3.19 28.33
CA GLU A 265 -7.95 -3.71 28.54
C GLU A 265 -8.83 -3.55 27.30
N TYR A 266 -8.45 -2.61 26.42
CA TYR A 266 -9.12 -2.36 25.15
C TYR A 266 -8.10 -2.13 24.04
N LEU A 267 -8.32 -2.75 22.89
CA LEU A 267 -7.53 -2.55 21.68
C LEU A 267 -8.45 -2.09 20.56
N VAL A 268 -8.15 -0.94 19.97
CA VAL A 268 -8.96 -0.31 18.92
C VAL A 268 -8.12 -0.20 17.65
N PRO A 269 -8.31 -1.12 16.69
CA PRO A 269 -7.62 -1.06 15.41
C PRO A 269 -8.23 0.00 14.49
N SER A 270 -7.42 0.52 13.56
CA SER A 270 -7.89 1.45 12.51
C SER A 270 -8.68 0.75 11.41
N HIS A 271 -8.84 -0.57 11.48
CA HIS A 271 -9.74 -1.36 10.65
C HIS A 271 -10.48 -2.39 11.50
N THR A 272 -11.56 -2.96 10.99
CA THR A 272 -12.31 -4.04 11.68
C THR A 272 -12.88 -3.62 13.05
N ARG A 273 -12.99 -4.52 14.04
CA ARG A 273 -13.68 -4.26 15.32
C ARG A 273 -12.70 -4.20 16.49
N PRO A 274 -13.00 -3.40 17.53
CA PRO A 274 -12.21 -3.36 18.76
C PRO A 274 -12.30 -4.69 19.53
N LEU A 275 -11.26 -4.96 20.33
CA LEU A 275 -11.18 -6.05 21.29
C LEU A 275 -11.27 -5.52 22.72
N THR A 276 -11.87 -6.31 23.60
CA THR A 276 -12.03 -6.00 25.02
C THR A 276 -11.59 -7.19 25.87
N GLY A 277 -10.90 -6.91 26.97
CA GLY A 277 -10.41 -7.89 27.92
C GLY A 277 -8.94 -8.23 27.67
N ALA A 278 -8.11 -8.06 28.70
CA ALA A 278 -6.66 -8.22 28.59
C ALA A 278 -6.24 -9.62 28.11
N ASP A 279 -6.89 -10.68 28.58
CA ASP A 279 -6.56 -12.05 28.18
C ASP A 279 -6.87 -12.29 26.69
N THR A 280 -8.03 -11.83 26.21
CA THR A 280 -8.41 -11.92 24.79
C THR A 280 -7.43 -11.16 23.89
N ILE A 281 -7.03 -9.96 24.34
CA ILE A 281 -6.08 -9.10 23.61
C ILE A 281 -4.70 -9.75 23.57
N GLU A 282 -4.21 -10.27 24.70
CA GLU A 282 -2.91 -10.94 24.77
C GLU A 282 -2.87 -12.21 23.91
N ASP A 283 -3.90 -13.05 23.96
CA ASP A 283 -4.02 -14.25 23.13
C ASP A 283 -4.02 -13.89 21.63
N THR A 284 -4.85 -12.91 21.25
CA THR A 284 -4.98 -12.46 19.85
C THR A 284 -3.67 -11.85 19.34
N LEU A 285 -3.04 -10.96 20.11
CA LEU A 285 -1.77 -10.34 19.74
C LEU A 285 -0.65 -11.38 19.67
N THR A 286 -0.62 -12.34 20.59
CA THR A 286 0.36 -13.44 20.58
C THR A 286 0.22 -14.27 19.30
N ALA A 287 -0.99 -14.72 18.97
CA ALA A 287 -1.25 -15.46 17.74
C ALA A 287 -0.86 -14.64 16.49
N TYR A 288 -1.23 -13.36 16.45
CA TYR A 288 -0.92 -12.48 15.32
C TYR A 288 0.59 -12.30 15.10
N ARG A 289 1.29 -12.00 16.19
CA ARG A 289 2.75 -11.83 16.23
C ARG A 289 3.49 -13.11 15.87
N ASP A 290 3.05 -14.26 16.38
CA ASP A 290 3.65 -15.55 16.11
C ASP A 290 3.42 -16.00 14.66
N ALA A 291 2.29 -15.65 14.04
CA ALA A 291 2.06 -15.92 12.63
C ALA A 291 3.03 -15.16 11.71
N ILE A 292 3.31 -13.88 12.02
CA ILE A 292 4.31 -13.09 11.29
C ILE A 292 5.69 -13.71 11.46
N GLN A 293 6.11 -13.96 12.71
CA GLN A 293 7.42 -14.55 12.96
C GLN A 293 7.55 -15.95 12.34
N TYR A 294 6.50 -16.77 12.39
CA TYR A 294 6.53 -18.09 11.79
C TYR A 294 6.75 -18.03 10.27
N VAL A 295 5.99 -17.19 9.56
CA VAL A 295 6.18 -17.03 8.10
C VAL A 295 7.59 -16.52 7.79
N HIS A 296 8.10 -15.55 8.56
CA HIS A 296 9.47 -15.07 8.44
C HIS A 296 10.50 -16.19 8.64
N ASP A 297 10.51 -16.82 9.82
CA ASP A 297 11.54 -17.77 10.23
C ASP A 297 11.52 -19.04 9.36
N GLN A 298 10.34 -19.52 8.97
CA GLN A 298 10.23 -20.68 8.09
C GLN A 298 10.66 -20.36 6.66
N THR A 299 10.40 -19.15 6.17
CA THR A 299 10.93 -18.70 4.88
C THR A 299 12.45 -18.70 4.90
N LEU A 300 13.06 -18.06 5.90
CA LEU A 300 14.52 -18.04 6.08
C LEU A 300 15.12 -19.44 6.21
N ARG A 301 14.46 -20.33 6.97
CA ARG A 301 14.92 -21.71 7.13
C ARG A 301 15.02 -22.43 5.79
N TYR A 302 14.03 -22.28 4.90
CA TYR A 302 14.06 -22.94 3.60
C TYR A 302 14.91 -22.20 2.56
N MET A 303 15.06 -20.88 2.64
CA MET A 303 16.08 -20.15 1.88
C MET A 303 17.48 -20.68 2.17
N ASN A 304 17.82 -20.89 3.45
CA ASN A 304 19.10 -21.46 3.87
C ASN A 304 19.29 -22.92 3.41
N LYS A 305 18.21 -23.62 3.03
CA LYS A 305 18.25 -24.95 2.41
C LYS A 305 18.34 -24.88 0.87
N GLY A 306 18.37 -23.68 0.28
CA GLY A 306 18.53 -23.46 -1.16
C GLY A 306 17.22 -23.56 -1.97
N TYR A 307 16.06 -23.46 -1.32
CA TYR A 307 14.77 -23.48 -2.04
C TYR A 307 14.44 -22.12 -2.65
N THR A 308 13.82 -22.15 -3.84
CA THR A 308 13.27 -20.96 -4.51
C THR A 308 11.99 -20.49 -3.82
N PRO A 309 11.52 -19.24 -4.05
CA PRO A 309 10.31 -18.72 -3.41
C PRO A 309 9.09 -19.62 -3.60
N ASP A 310 8.86 -20.12 -4.83
CA ASP A 310 7.71 -20.97 -5.13
C ASP A 310 7.81 -22.34 -4.44
N GLN A 311 9.01 -22.92 -4.34
CA GLN A 311 9.24 -24.14 -3.58
C GLN A 311 9.00 -23.93 -2.07
N ILE A 312 9.32 -22.75 -1.54
CA ILE A 312 9.04 -22.42 -0.14
C ILE A 312 7.52 -22.32 0.10
N VAL A 313 6.79 -21.71 -0.84
CA VAL A 313 5.32 -21.57 -0.78
C VAL A 313 4.62 -22.93 -0.72
N GLU A 314 5.14 -23.96 -1.40
CA GLU A 314 4.62 -25.32 -1.31
C GLU A 314 4.82 -25.96 0.09
N ARG A 315 5.80 -25.49 0.86
CA ARG A 315 6.28 -26.13 2.11
C ARG A 315 5.88 -25.40 3.38
N VAL A 316 5.74 -24.08 3.33
CA VAL A 316 5.47 -23.25 4.50
C VAL A 316 3.98 -22.98 4.60
N HIS A 317 3.36 -23.65 5.56
CA HIS A 317 1.95 -23.49 5.93
C HIS A 317 1.89 -23.13 7.41
N LEU A 318 0.91 -22.32 7.80
CA LEU A 318 0.69 -21.99 9.20
C LEU A 318 0.36 -23.27 9.98
N PRO A 319 0.89 -23.45 11.20
CA PRO A 319 0.48 -24.56 12.05
C PRO A 319 -1.02 -24.45 12.39
N PRO A 320 -1.74 -25.57 12.64
CA PRO A 320 -3.20 -25.58 12.75
C PRO A 320 -3.79 -24.52 13.70
N HIS A 321 -3.20 -24.33 14.88
CA HIS A 321 -3.67 -23.34 15.86
C HIS A 321 -3.59 -21.88 15.38
N LEU A 322 -2.67 -21.55 14.47
CA LEU A 322 -2.59 -20.23 13.84
C LEU A 322 -3.48 -20.17 12.58
N ALA A 323 -3.50 -21.24 11.79
CA ALA A 323 -4.33 -21.34 10.59
C ALA A 323 -5.83 -21.23 10.88
N GLU A 324 -6.28 -21.79 12.00
CA GLU A 324 -7.68 -21.78 12.43
C GLU A 324 -8.05 -20.52 13.24
N HIS A 325 -7.08 -19.69 13.61
CA HIS A 325 -7.34 -18.52 14.44
C HIS A 325 -8.21 -17.50 13.68
N PRO A 326 -9.30 -16.98 14.27
CA PRO A 326 -10.24 -16.10 13.58
C PRO A 326 -9.65 -14.78 13.06
N TRP A 327 -8.54 -14.32 13.68
CA TRP A 327 -7.83 -13.10 13.27
C TRP A 327 -6.72 -13.33 12.25
N LEU A 328 -6.50 -14.58 11.84
CA LEU A 328 -5.44 -14.96 10.89
C LEU A 328 -6.00 -15.55 9.60
N GLN A 329 -7.30 -15.45 9.38
CA GLN A 329 -7.91 -15.85 8.13
C GLN A 329 -7.40 -14.96 6.98
N PRO A 330 -7.12 -15.49 5.78
CA PRO A 330 -6.46 -14.78 4.68
C PRO A 330 -7.41 -13.82 3.96
N PHE A 331 -8.15 -13.00 4.69
CA PHE A 331 -9.07 -11.99 4.15
C PHE A 331 -8.35 -10.70 3.75
N TYR A 332 -7.03 -10.57 3.92
CA TYR A 332 -6.32 -9.39 3.42
C TYR A 332 -4.93 -9.77 2.92
N GLY A 333 -4.00 -10.12 3.81
CA GLY A 333 -2.74 -10.79 3.44
C GLY A 333 -2.92 -12.28 3.14
N LYS A 334 -1.88 -12.90 2.57
CA LYS A 334 -1.80 -14.33 2.31
C LYS A 334 -0.36 -14.81 2.53
N VAL A 335 -0.22 -15.98 3.14
CA VAL A 335 1.09 -16.60 3.45
C VAL A 335 1.95 -16.71 2.20
N SER A 336 1.36 -17.14 1.08
CA SER A 336 2.10 -17.39 -0.18
C SER A 336 2.83 -16.17 -0.74
N TRP A 337 2.21 -14.99 -0.82
CA TRP A 337 2.92 -13.78 -1.28
C TRP A 337 3.75 -13.14 -0.17
N SER A 338 3.42 -13.42 1.10
CA SER A 338 4.25 -13.00 2.23
C SER A 338 5.61 -13.68 2.22
N ILE A 339 5.66 -14.99 1.91
CA ILE A 339 6.90 -15.74 1.70
C ILE A 339 7.73 -15.10 0.57
N ARG A 340 7.10 -14.76 -0.56
CA ARG A 340 7.80 -14.11 -1.68
C ARG A 340 8.37 -12.75 -1.29
N SER A 341 7.63 -11.96 -0.51
CA SER A 341 8.10 -10.69 0.04
C SER A 341 9.28 -10.85 0.99
N VAL A 342 9.21 -11.82 1.91
CA VAL A 342 10.33 -12.12 2.82
C VAL A 342 11.55 -12.56 2.04
N PHE A 343 11.39 -13.43 1.03
CA PHE A 343 12.49 -13.82 0.16
C PHE A 343 13.12 -12.61 -0.54
N ASP A 344 12.31 -11.78 -1.20
CA ASP A 344 12.78 -10.59 -1.93
C ASP A 344 13.46 -9.58 -0.99
N GLY A 345 12.96 -9.41 0.23
CA GLY A 345 13.58 -8.53 1.23
C GLY A 345 15.00 -8.95 1.65
N TYR A 346 15.32 -10.24 1.58
CA TYR A 346 16.63 -10.78 1.99
C TYR A 346 17.56 -11.10 0.82
N LEU A 347 17.04 -11.65 -0.28
CA LEU A 347 17.83 -12.13 -1.42
C LEU A 347 17.54 -11.37 -2.72
N GLY A 348 16.54 -10.50 -2.73
CA GLY A 348 16.09 -9.79 -3.92
C GLY A 348 15.31 -10.66 -4.90
N TRP A 349 15.16 -10.13 -6.11
CA TRP A 349 14.30 -10.69 -7.16
C TRP A 349 14.77 -12.04 -7.72
N PHE A 350 16.08 -12.33 -7.65
CA PHE A 350 16.65 -13.51 -8.30
C PHE A 350 16.47 -14.74 -7.41
N ASP A 351 15.72 -15.72 -7.90
CA ASP A 351 15.38 -16.94 -7.15
C ASP A 351 16.51 -17.98 -7.06
N GLY A 352 17.64 -17.73 -7.73
CA GLY A 352 18.79 -18.63 -7.79
C GLY A 352 18.78 -19.60 -8.98
N ASN A 353 17.69 -19.70 -9.75
CA ASN A 353 17.60 -20.56 -10.92
C ASN A 353 18.22 -19.88 -12.16
N PRO A 354 19.29 -20.41 -12.78
CA PRO A 354 19.93 -19.74 -13.92
C PRO A 354 18.99 -19.44 -15.11
N SER A 355 17.89 -20.18 -15.29
CA SER A 355 16.93 -19.91 -16.37
C SER A 355 16.10 -18.64 -16.14
N THR A 356 16.00 -18.15 -14.91
CA THR A 356 15.25 -16.93 -14.55
C THR A 356 16.16 -15.70 -14.44
N LEU A 357 17.49 -15.89 -14.45
CA LEU A 357 18.46 -14.79 -14.34
C LEU A 357 18.42 -13.87 -15.57
N GLN A 358 18.29 -14.46 -16.76
CA GLN A 358 18.19 -13.78 -18.05
C GLN A 358 17.15 -14.52 -18.90
N PRO A 359 15.84 -14.37 -18.60
CA PRO A 359 14.81 -15.08 -19.34
C PRO A 359 14.77 -14.59 -20.79
N LEU A 360 14.29 -15.45 -21.69
CA LEU A 360 14.02 -15.06 -23.07
C LEU A 360 13.03 -13.88 -23.11
N PRO A 361 13.11 -13.01 -24.13
CA PRO A 361 12.03 -12.09 -24.44
C PRO A 361 10.69 -12.82 -24.51
N GLU A 362 9.61 -12.20 -24.02
CA GLU A 362 8.29 -12.84 -23.93
C GLU A 362 7.80 -13.35 -25.29
N SER A 363 8.10 -12.62 -26.37
CA SER A 363 7.75 -13.01 -27.74
C SER A 363 8.44 -14.28 -28.20
N GLU A 364 9.71 -14.50 -27.83
CA GLU A 364 10.46 -15.71 -28.16
C GLU A 364 9.95 -16.91 -27.35
N ARG A 365 9.75 -16.73 -26.03
CA ARG A 365 9.18 -17.77 -25.16
C ARG A 365 7.81 -18.21 -25.67
N ALA A 366 6.93 -17.27 -25.96
CA ALA A 366 5.59 -17.56 -26.44
C ALA A 366 5.61 -18.31 -27.78
N ARG A 367 6.48 -17.92 -28.71
CA ARG A 367 6.66 -18.62 -30.00
C ARG A 367 7.11 -20.07 -29.79
N HIS A 368 8.09 -20.31 -28.92
CA HIS A 368 8.52 -21.67 -28.59
C HIS A 368 7.40 -22.51 -27.96
N MET A 369 6.59 -21.93 -27.07
CA MET A 369 5.44 -22.63 -26.47
C MET A 369 4.40 -23.00 -27.53
N ALA A 370 4.07 -22.08 -28.44
CA ALA A 370 3.16 -22.35 -29.54
C ALA A 370 3.70 -23.47 -30.45
N ASP A 371 4.98 -23.44 -30.82
CA ASP A 371 5.59 -24.47 -31.67
C ASP A 371 5.54 -25.86 -30.99
N LEU A 372 5.79 -25.94 -29.67
CA LEU A 372 5.64 -27.17 -28.89
C LEU A 372 4.20 -27.70 -28.88
N ALA A 373 3.21 -26.81 -28.83
CA ALA A 373 1.79 -27.18 -28.88
C ALA A 373 1.31 -27.60 -30.28
N GLY A 374 2.07 -27.31 -31.34
CA GLY A 374 1.69 -27.54 -32.74
C GLY A 374 1.17 -26.29 -33.48
N GLY A 375 1.54 -25.10 -33.01
CA GLY A 375 1.17 -23.79 -33.52
C GLY A 375 0.14 -23.06 -32.65
N ASP A 376 -0.10 -21.78 -32.94
CA ASP A 376 -0.92 -20.86 -32.14
C ASP A 376 -2.37 -21.37 -31.96
N ALA A 377 -2.94 -22.02 -32.98
CA ALA A 377 -4.28 -22.59 -32.92
C ALA A 377 -4.34 -23.80 -31.96
N ALA A 378 -3.34 -24.67 -32.00
CA ALA A 378 -3.26 -25.82 -31.11
C ALA A 378 -3.00 -25.39 -29.66
N LEU A 379 -2.20 -24.35 -29.44
CA LEU A 379 -2.01 -23.74 -28.12
C LEU A 379 -3.32 -23.19 -27.55
N LEU A 380 -4.10 -22.49 -28.39
CA LEU A 380 -5.43 -21.99 -28.00
C LEU A 380 -6.39 -23.13 -27.63
N ASP A 381 -6.41 -24.21 -28.42
CA ASP A 381 -7.23 -25.38 -28.11
C ASP A 381 -6.80 -26.05 -26.79
N LYS A 382 -5.48 -26.15 -26.52
CA LYS A 382 -4.97 -26.66 -25.24
C LYS A 382 -5.37 -25.79 -24.05
N ALA A 383 -5.35 -24.48 -24.20
CA ALA A 383 -5.78 -23.57 -23.14
C ALA A 383 -7.29 -23.67 -22.87
N ARG A 384 -8.12 -23.85 -23.91
CA ARG A 384 -9.56 -24.15 -23.76
C ARG A 384 -9.81 -25.49 -23.08
N GLU A 385 -9.06 -26.53 -23.46
CA GLU A 385 -9.12 -27.86 -22.83
C GLU A 385 -8.79 -27.77 -21.33
N ALA A 386 -7.72 -27.05 -20.97
CA ALA A 386 -7.33 -26.82 -19.57
C ALA A 386 -8.46 -26.15 -18.77
N LEU A 387 -9.05 -25.07 -19.32
CA LEU A 387 -10.16 -24.39 -18.67
C LEU A 387 -11.38 -25.30 -18.50
N ALA A 388 -11.75 -26.08 -19.53
CA ALA A 388 -12.87 -27.02 -19.48
C ALA A 388 -12.67 -28.14 -18.45
N GLN A 389 -11.43 -28.52 -18.16
CA GLN A 389 -11.06 -29.49 -17.13
C GLN A 389 -10.97 -28.89 -15.72
N GLY A 390 -11.20 -27.59 -15.59
CA GLY A 390 -11.15 -26.87 -14.31
C GLY A 390 -9.79 -26.31 -13.94
N ASP A 391 -8.77 -26.44 -14.80
CA ASP A 391 -7.43 -25.89 -14.59
C ASP A 391 -7.33 -24.45 -15.12
N ALA A 392 -8.04 -23.56 -14.44
CA ALA A 392 -8.13 -22.16 -14.83
C ALA A 392 -6.79 -21.41 -14.71
N GLN A 393 -5.95 -21.76 -13.73
CA GLN A 393 -4.64 -21.13 -13.55
C GLN A 393 -3.70 -21.50 -14.71
N TRP A 394 -3.74 -22.75 -15.17
CA TRP A 394 -2.97 -23.15 -16.34
C TRP A 394 -3.49 -22.51 -17.63
N ALA A 395 -4.80 -22.50 -17.83
CA ALA A 395 -5.42 -21.81 -18.97
C ALA A 395 -5.04 -20.32 -19.01
N LEU A 396 -5.04 -19.64 -17.86
CA LEU A 396 -4.59 -18.25 -17.73
C LEU A 396 -3.12 -18.09 -18.13
N SER A 397 -2.25 -18.98 -17.67
CA SER A 397 -0.82 -18.94 -18.00
C SER A 397 -0.58 -19.11 -19.51
N LEU A 398 -1.27 -20.06 -20.15
CA LEU A 398 -1.21 -20.23 -21.60
C LEU A 398 -1.77 -19.01 -22.37
N SER A 399 -2.74 -18.30 -21.79
CA SER A 399 -3.27 -17.09 -22.39
C SER A 399 -2.28 -15.92 -22.40
N ASP A 400 -1.27 -15.89 -21.51
CA ASP A 400 -0.20 -14.88 -21.54
C ASP A 400 0.64 -15.03 -22.82
N ASP A 401 1.04 -16.26 -23.17
CA ASP A 401 1.79 -16.52 -24.41
C ASP A 401 0.92 -16.20 -25.65
N LEU A 402 -0.36 -16.59 -25.64
CA LEU A 402 -1.28 -16.29 -26.74
C LEU A 402 -1.51 -14.78 -26.93
N ALA A 403 -1.59 -14.00 -25.85
CA ALA A 403 -1.79 -12.55 -25.93
C ALA A 403 -0.61 -11.83 -26.61
N VAL A 404 0.61 -12.35 -26.43
CA VAL A 404 1.81 -11.84 -27.10
C VAL A 404 1.81 -12.19 -28.59
N LEU A 405 1.38 -13.41 -28.95
CA LEU A 405 1.42 -13.89 -30.35
C LEU A 405 0.24 -13.38 -31.19
N ARG A 406 -0.91 -13.16 -30.55
CA ARG A 406 -2.18 -12.77 -31.17
C ARG A 406 -2.75 -11.55 -30.41
N PRO A 407 -2.04 -10.40 -30.42
CA PRO A 407 -2.62 -9.16 -29.91
C PRO A 407 -3.88 -8.86 -30.72
N ASP A 408 -4.93 -8.39 -30.06
CA ASP A 408 -6.23 -8.06 -30.68
C ASP A 408 -7.07 -9.25 -31.18
N ASP A 409 -6.91 -10.43 -30.56
CA ASP A 409 -7.74 -11.60 -30.83
C ASP A 409 -8.82 -11.82 -29.76
N ASP A 410 -10.09 -11.62 -30.15
CA ASP A 410 -11.25 -11.79 -29.28
C ASP A 410 -11.32 -13.18 -28.63
N GLN A 411 -10.86 -14.24 -29.32
CA GLN A 411 -10.88 -15.59 -28.76
C GLN A 411 -9.89 -15.77 -27.61
N VAL A 412 -8.76 -15.06 -27.66
CA VAL A 412 -7.74 -15.06 -26.61
C VAL A 412 -8.22 -14.21 -25.43
N ALA A 413 -8.78 -13.03 -25.73
CA ALA A 413 -9.38 -12.15 -24.74
C ALA A 413 -10.50 -12.85 -23.95
N ASP A 414 -11.43 -13.52 -24.64
CA ASP A 414 -12.53 -14.27 -24.03
C ASP A 414 -12.04 -15.43 -23.15
N LEU A 415 -11.07 -16.20 -23.65
CA LEU A 415 -10.45 -17.30 -22.88
C LEU A 415 -9.80 -16.79 -21.60
N ARG A 416 -9.01 -15.72 -21.70
CA ARG A 416 -8.33 -15.09 -20.57
C ARG A 416 -9.34 -14.59 -19.55
N ALA A 417 -10.37 -13.87 -19.99
CA ALA A 417 -11.42 -13.37 -19.13
C ALA A 417 -12.18 -14.50 -18.43
N ALA A 418 -12.47 -15.60 -19.12
CA ALA A 418 -13.13 -16.76 -18.54
C ALA A 418 -12.26 -17.48 -17.48
N ALA A 419 -10.96 -17.65 -17.75
CA ALA A 419 -10.01 -18.21 -16.79
C ALA A 419 -9.90 -17.34 -15.53
N LEU A 420 -9.78 -16.02 -15.69
CA LEU A 420 -9.72 -15.05 -14.58
C LEU A 420 -11.00 -15.09 -13.73
N ARG A 421 -12.19 -15.08 -14.34
CA ARG A 421 -13.46 -15.20 -13.61
C ARG A 421 -13.54 -16.50 -12.81
N ARG A 422 -13.10 -17.61 -13.40
CA ARG A 422 -13.10 -18.93 -12.73
C ARG A 422 -12.18 -18.94 -11.50
N LEU A 423 -11.02 -18.29 -11.57
CA LEU A 423 -10.13 -18.12 -10.42
C LEU A 423 -10.76 -17.21 -9.35
N ALA A 424 -11.35 -16.09 -9.77
CA ALA A 424 -11.99 -15.13 -8.87
C ALA A 424 -13.13 -15.75 -8.06
N GLU A 425 -13.98 -16.56 -8.70
CA GLU A 425 -15.10 -17.27 -8.06
C GLU A 425 -14.65 -18.20 -6.93
N GLY A 426 -13.49 -18.84 -7.09
CA GLY A 426 -12.89 -19.76 -6.11
C GLY A 426 -12.01 -19.09 -5.05
N GLU A 427 -11.76 -17.79 -5.15
CA GLU A 427 -10.88 -17.06 -4.24
C GLU A 427 -11.69 -16.36 -3.13
N ALA A 428 -11.25 -16.58 -1.88
CA ALA A 428 -11.85 -16.00 -0.69
C ALA A 428 -11.07 -14.77 -0.17
N ASN A 429 -9.82 -14.59 -0.60
CA ASN A 429 -9.10 -13.36 -0.35
C ASN A 429 -9.65 -12.24 -1.29
N PRO A 430 -10.25 -11.18 -0.74
CA PRO A 430 -10.90 -10.15 -1.54
C PRO A 430 -9.92 -9.42 -2.47
N ASN A 431 -8.69 -9.16 -2.01
CA ASN A 431 -7.67 -8.50 -2.82
C ASN A 431 -7.39 -9.27 -4.12
N ALA A 432 -7.15 -10.57 -4.00
CA ALA A 432 -6.89 -11.43 -5.17
C ALA A 432 -8.16 -11.62 -6.02
N ARG A 433 -9.31 -11.88 -5.39
CA ARG A 433 -10.61 -12.01 -6.06
C ARG A 433 -10.93 -10.80 -6.92
N ASN A 434 -10.86 -9.61 -6.34
CA ASN A 434 -11.16 -8.36 -7.01
C ASN A 434 -10.18 -8.07 -8.15
N TYR A 435 -8.90 -8.40 -7.93
CA TYR A 435 -7.88 -8.25 -8.97
C TYR A 435 -8.17 -9.13 -10.18
N TYR A 436 -8.56 -10.39 -9.97
CA TYR A 436 -8.94 -11.30 -11.05
C TYR A 436 -10.20 -10.83 -11.79
N PHE A 437 -11.26 -10.42 -11.09
CA PHE A 437 -12.46 -9.92 -11.76
C PHE A 437 -12.19 -8.64 -12.55
N THR A 438 -11.42 -7.71 -12.00
CA THR A 438 -11.07 -6.47 -12.69
C THR A 438 -10.24 -6.76 -13.93
N ALA A 439 -9.21 -7.62 -13.82
CA ALA A 439 -8.41 -8.04 -14.97
C ALA A 439 -9.25 -8.79 -16.04
N ALA A 440 -10.28 -9.52 -15.63
CA ALA A 440 -11.21 -10.16 -16.57
C ALA A 440 -12.01 -9.12 -17.36
N ARG A 441 -12.38 -7.99 -16.75
CA ARG A 441 -12.99 -6.87 -17.45
C ARG A 441 -12.00 -6.20 -18.41
N GLU A 442 -10.77 -5.92 -17.96
CA GLU A 442 -9.74 -5.36 -18.85
C GLU A 442 -9.57 -6.21 -20.13
N ALA A 443 -9.57 -7.54 -19.99
CA ALA A 443 -9.52 -8.47 -21.12
C ALA A 443 -10.80 -8.46 -21.97
N ALA A 444 -11.99 -8.48 -21.37
CA ALA A 444 -13.25 -8.68 -22.09
C ALA A 444 -13.86 -7.40 -22.69
N ASP A 445 -13.71 -6.25 -22.02
CA ASP A 445 -14.38 -4.99 -22.39
C ASP A 445 -13.42 -3.79 -22.48
N GLY A 446 -12.12 -4.00 -22.28
CA GLY A 446 -11.11 -2.95 -22.41
C GLY A 446 -11.12 -1.91 -21.28
N LEU A 447 -11.68 -2.26 -20.12
CA LEU A 447 -11.65 -1.43 -18.91
C LEU A 447 -10.24 -0.85 -18.66
N LYS A 448 -10.17 0.43 -18.29
CA LYS A 448 -8.97 1.08 -17.77
C LYS A 448 -9.21 1.43 -16.31
N PRO A 449 -8.69 0.65 -15.34
CA PRO A 449 -9.10 0.80 -13.96
C PRO A 449 -8.48 2.04 -13.28
N GLY A 450 -7.34 2.52 -13.79
CA GLY A 450 -6.71 3.74 -13.29
C GLY A 450 -7.45 5.00 -13.73
N PHE A 451 -7.49 6.00 -12.85
CA PHE A 451 -7.96 7.35 -13.13
C PHE A 451 -7.05 8.38 -12.45
N ARG A 452 -7.21 9.64 -12.82
CA ARG A 452 -6.48 10.76 -12.21
C ARG A 452 -7.43 11.83 -11.72
N ALA A 453 -7.79 11.74 -10.44
CA ALA A 453 -8.51 12.81 -9.77
C ALA A 453 -7.62 14.08 -9.70
N PRO A 454 -8.07 15.26 -10.16
CA PRO A 454 -7.33 16.48 -9.90
C PRO A 454 -7.28 16.72 -8.38
N PRO A 455 -6.12 17.11 -7.81
CA PRO A 455 -6.04 17.38 -6.38
C PRO A 455 -7.00 18.52 -6.00
N PRO A 456 -7.73 18.46 -4.89
CA PRO A 456 -8.70 19.50 -4.57
C PRO A 456 -8.04 20.83 -4.23
N ASP A 457 -8.82 21.91 -4.33
CA ASP A 457 -8.35 23.27 -4.06
C ASP A 457 -7.70 23.38 -2.68
N GLY A 458 -6.46 23.86 -2.67
CA GLY A 458 -5.66 24.04 -1.45
C GLY A 458 -4.89 22.80 -1.00
N PHE A 459 -5.13 21.60 -1.54
CA PHE A 459 -4.37 20.40 -1.16
C PHE A 459 -2.91 20.51 -1.60
N LEU A 460 -2.67 20.96 -2.83
CA LEU A 460 -1.30 21.18 -3.29
C LEU A 460 -0.53 22.19 -2.42
N ALA A 461 -1.22 23.14 -1.79
CA ALA A 461 -0.58 24.11 -0.91
C ALA A 461 -0.06 23.47 0.39
N THR A 462 -0.59 22.31 0.80
CA THR A 462 -0.10 21.58 1.99
C THR A 462 1.14 20.75 1.72
N LEU A 463 1.49 20.51 0.45
CA LEU A 463 2.63 19.69 0.07
C LEU A 463 3.90 20.56 -0.10
N PRO A 464 5.08 20.12 0.41
CA PRO A 464 6.37 20.76 0.12
C PRO A 464 6.66 20.87 -1.38
N ILE A 465 7.40 21.90 -1.81
CA ILE A 465 7.77 22.07 -3.23
C ILE A 465 8.81 21.03 -3.70
N ASP A 466 9.68 20.59 -2.79
CA ASP A 466 10.73 19.57 -3.00
C ASP A 466 10.14 18.30 -3.61
N ASN A 467 8.95 17.93 -3.18
CA ASN A 467 8.18 16.79 -3.66
C ASN A 467 7.98 16.78 -5.17
N PHE A 468 7.71 17.96 -5.75
CA PHE A 468 7.43 18.12 -7.18
C PHE A 468 8.72 18.18 -7.99
N LEU A 469 9.76 18.84 -7.45
CA LEU A 469 11.03 18.97 -8.15
C LEU A 469 11.81 17.65 -8.14
N HIS A 470 11.89 16.97 -7.00
CA HIS A 470 12.57 15.66 -6.90
C HIS A 470 11.81 14.52 -7.58
N ALA A 471 10.55 14.72 -7.97
CA ALA A 471 9.83 13.77 -8.83
C ALA A 471 10.26 13.90 -10.31
N MET A 472 10.69 15.08 -10.77
CA MET A 472 11.02 15.33 -12.17
C MET A 472 12.00 14.32 -12.79
N PRO A 473 13.10 13.89 -12.12
CA PRO A 473 14.02 12.94 -12.72
C PRO A 473 13.41 11.63 -13.21
N ALA A 474 12.34 11.15 -12.56
CA ALA A 474 11.64 9.92 -12.96
C ALA A 474 10.87 10.07 -14.29
N PHE A 475 10.65 11.31 -14.74
CA PHE A 475 9.92 11.63 -15.97
C PHE A 475 10.84 12.04 -17.12
N LEU A 476 12.17 11.97 -16.98
CA LEU A 476 13.08 12.33 -18.06
C LEU A 476 12.99 11.31 -19.22
N LYS A 477 12.78 11.79 -20.44
CA LYS A 477 12.96 11.05 -21.69
C LYS A 477 14.45 10.92 -21.99
N ALA A 478 15.10 9.97 -21.32
CA ALA A 478 16.56 9.81 -21.32
C ALA A 478 17.12 9.64 -22.74
N GLU A 479 16.40 8.94 -23.61
CA GLU A 479 16.72 8.69 -25.01
C GLU A 479 16.80 9.97 -25.86
N GLU A 480 16.09 11.04 -25.49
CA GLU A 480 16.14 12.34 -26.16
C GLU A 480 17.27 13.24 -25.63
N THR A 481 17.96 12.83 -24.56
CA THR A 481 18.90 13.69 -23.81
C THR A 481 20.30 13.09 -23.64
N LEU A 482 20.65 12.08 -24.44
CA LEU A 482 21.96 11.42 -24.39
C LEU A 482 23.14 12.36 -24.68
N ASP A 483 22.94 13.36 -25.54
CA ASP A 483 23.96 14.36 -25.90
C ASP A 483 23.73 15.73 -25.24
N VAL A 484 22.84 15.80 -24.24
CA VAL A 484 22.44 17.05 -23.58
C VAL A 484 23.25 17.25 -22.30
N GLU A 485 23.80 18.46 -22.14
CA GLU A 485 24.34 19.00 -20.90
C GLU A 485 23.76 20.39 -20.66
N GLU A 486 22.64 20.47 -19.94
CA GLU A 486 21.92 21.72 -19.72
C GLU A 486 21.41 21.83 -18.27
N LYS A 487 21.30 23.06 -17.78
CA LYS A 487 20.82 23.37 -16.43
C LYS A 487 19.66 24.35 -16.48
N LEU A 488 18.64 24.09 -15.68
CA LEU A 488 17.47 24.95 -15.50
C LEU A 488 17.32 25.29 -14.02
N GLY A 489 17.34 26.59 -13.71
CA GLY A 489 17.05 27.08 -12.37
C GLY A 489 15.55 27.22 -12.12
N PHE A 490 15.15 27.05 -10.87
CA PHE A 490 13.83 27.35 -10.34
C PHE A 490 14.00 28.33 -9.18
N GLU A 491 13.27 29.44 -9.20
CA GLU A 491 13.30 30.46 -8.15
C GLU A 491 11.86 30.75 -7.72
N PHE A 492 11.57 30.54 -6.43
CA PHE A 492 10.23 30.74 -5.86
C PHE A 492 10.18 32.06 -5.09
N SER A 493 9.58 33.07 -5.71
CA SER A 493 9.47 34.45 -5.22
C SER A 493 8.75 34.61 -3.86
N ASP A 494 7.87 33.68 -3.51
CA ASP A 494 7.10 33.70 -2.27
C ASP A 494 7.84 33.09 -1.07
N SER A 495 8.63 32.03 -1.30
CA SER A 495 9.43 31.37 -0.24
C SER A 495 10.91 31.77 -0.24
N GLY A 496 11.40 32.39 -1.31
CA GLY A 496 12.81 32.69 -1.54
C GLY A 496 13.67 31.46 -1.85
N ARG A 497 13.04 30.28 -1.97
CA ARG A 497 13.75 29.02 -2.24
C ARG A 497 14.13 28.93 -3.70
N ALA A 498 15.22 28.22 -3.97
CA ALA A 498 15.68 28.02 -5.32
C ALA A 498 16.35 26.66 -5.51
N PHE A 499 16.29 26.15 -6.73
CA PHE A 499 16.77 24.81 -7.08
C PHE A 499 17.36 24.82 -8.49
N THR A 500 18.26 23.88 -8.75
CA THR A 500 18.81 23.64 -10.08
C THR A 500 18.49 22.22 -10.50
N LEU A 501 17.87 22.11 -11.68
CA LEU A 501 17.75 20.86 -12.44
C LEU A 501 18.91 20.78 -13.43
N VAL A 502 19.69 19.73 -13.33
CA VAL A 502 20.81 19.42 -14.23
C VAL A 502 20.43 18.21 -15.07
N ILE A 503 20.44 18.35 -16.39
CA ILE A 503 20.37 17.22 -17.32
C ILE A 503 21.77 17.01 -17.91
N ARG A 504 22.29 15.80 -17.77
CA ARG A 504 23.56 15.39 -18.37
C ARG A 504 23.50 13.95 -18.83
N HIS A 505 23.74 13.70 -20.12
CA HIS A 505 23.86 12.36 -20.70
C HIS A 505 22.71 11.40 -20.32
N GLY A 506 21.47 11.84 -20.51
CA GLY A 506 20.29 11.03 -20.17
C GLY A 506 19.97 10.95 -18.66
N VAL A 507 20.62 11.75 -17.81
CA VAL A 507 20.40 11.78 -16.36
C VAL A 507 19.95 13.15 -15.90
N ALA A 508 18.86 13.20 -15.13
CA ALA A 508 18.38 14.39 -14.45
C ALA A 508 18.73 14.36 -12.95
N VAL A 509 19.24 15.47 -12.42
CA VAL A 509 19.54 15.67 -10.99
C VAL A 509 18.94 16.98 -10.55
N VAL A 510 18.31 16.99 -9.37
CA VAL A 510 17.80 18.22 -8.74
C VAL A 510 18.51 18.42 -7.42
N HIS A 511 19.00 19.64 -7.18
CA HIS A 511 19.51 20.06 -5.89
C HIS A 511 19.05 21.47 -5.53
N GLU A 512 19.11 21.80 -4.25
CA GLU A 512 18.81 23.15 -3.75
C GLU A 512 19.94 24.13 -4.16
N GLY A 513 19.56 25.39 -4.35
CA GLY A 513 20.42 26.46 -4.85
C GLY A 513 20.34 26.69 -6.37
N LEU A 514 20.81 27.86 -6.81
CA LEU A 514 20.96 28.21 -8.22
C LEU A 514 22.42 28.12 -8.64
N ASP A 515 22.68 27.34 -9.68
CA ASP A 515 23.97 27.32 -10.36
C ASP A 515 24.16 28.57 -11.25
N ASP A 516 25.40 29.06 -11.30
CA ASP A 516 25.77 30.26 -12.07
C ASP A 516 25.63 30.07 -13.60
N ASP A 517 25.77 28.84 -14.09
CA ASP A 517 25.74 28.45 -15.50
C ASP A 517 24.39 27.88 -15.95
N THR A 518 23.30 28.25 -15.27
CA THR A 518 21.94 27.91 -15.71
C THR A 518 21.61 28.54 -17.06
N ALA A 519 21.08 27.73 -17.99
CA ALA A 519 20.66 28.20 -19.31
C ALA A 519 19.50 29.20 -19.20
N ALA A 520 18.65 28.99 -18.19
CA ALA A 520 17.59 29.90 -17.78
C ALA A 520 17.20 29.62 -16.31
N VAL A 521 16.46 30.55 -15.72
CA VAL A 521 15.81 30.41 -14.41
C VAL A 521 14.32 30.68 -14.57
N LEU A 522 13.49 29.72 -14.19
CA LEU A 522 12.05 29.89 -14.05
C LEU A 522 11.79 30.61 -12.73
N VAL A 523 11.19 31.79 -12.79
CA VAL A 523 10.81 32.59 -11.62
C VAL A 523 9.30 32.50 -11.45
N THR A 524 8.83 31.96 -10.34
CA THR A 524 7.40 31.77 -10.08
C THR A 524 7.11 31.78 -8.58
N ARG A 525 5.91 31.36 -8.17
CA ARG A 525 5.54 31.09 -6.77
C ARG A 525 5.35 29.59 -6.59
N GLU A 526 5.61 29.07 -5.39
CA GLU A 526 5.44 27.64 -5.14
C GLU A 526 4.03 27.12 -5.51
N PRO A 527 2.91 27.77 -5.14
CA PRO A 527 1.58 27.30 -5.53
C PRO A 527 1.38 27.22 -7.04
N VAL A 528 1.97 28.13 -7.81
CA VAL A 528 1.85 28.16 -9.27
C VAL A 528 2.58 26.96 -9.86
N TRP A 529 3.81 26.68 -9.44
CA TRP A 529 4.55 25.53 -9.92
C TRP A 529 3.90 24.22 -9.51
N LYS A 530 3.43 24.09 -8.27
CA LYS A 530 2.71 22.89 -7.80
C LYS A 530 1.48 22.61 -8.67
N GLN A 531 0.70 23.64 -9.02
CA GLN A 531 -0.44 23.51 -9.94
C GLN A 531 -0.02 23.09 -11.36
N ILE A 532 1.08 23.63 -11.88
CA ILE A 532 1.62 23.25 -13.20
C ILE A 532 2.06 21.78 -13.18
N ALA A 533 2.89 21.41 -12.20
CA ALA A 533 3.40 20.05 -12.03
C ALA A 533 2.26 19.05 -11.83
N ALA A 534 1.21 19.41 -11.07
CA ALA A 534 0.04 18.57 -10.88
C ALA A 534 -0.90 18.49 -12.11
N GLY A 535 -0.65 19.26 -13.17
CA GLY A 535 -1.48 19.32 -14.38
C GLY A 535 -2.74 20.19 -14.26
N GLN A 536 -2.91 20.94 -13.16
CA GLN A 536 -4.07 21.81 -12.93
C GLN A 536 -3.96 23.16 -13.63
N ARG A 537 -2.74 23.56 -13.98
CA ARG A 537 -2.47 24.85 -14.61
C ARG A 537 -1.65 24.67 -15.86
N ASN A 538 -2.13 25.26 -16.95
CA ASN A 538 -1.41 25.23 -18.22
C ASN A 538 -0.15 26.13 -18.13
N PRO A 539 1.06 25.58 -18.36
CA PRO A 539 2.30 26.34 -18.24
C PRO A 539 2.41 27.48 -19.27
N ALA A 540 1.86 27.30 -20.49
CA ALA A 540 1.85 28.36 -21.50
C ALA A 540 0.95 29.54 -21.09
N MET A 541 -0.18 29.27 -20.42
CA MET A 541 -1.01 30.34 -19.85
C MET A 541 -0.33 31.03 -18.66
N ALA A 542 0.40 30.30 -17.82
CA ALA A 542 1.18 30.89 -16.73
C ALA A 542 2.27 31.82 -17.25
N LEU A 543 2.95 31.43 -18.34
CA LEU A 543 3.97 32.21 -19.06
C LEU A 543 3.42 33.43 -19.79
N ALA A 544 2.22 33.33 -20.36
CA ALA A 544 1.57 34.46 -21.04
C ALA A 544 1.05 35.51 -20.04
N GLY A 545 0.76 35.09 -18.81
CA GLY A 545 0.45 35.96 -17.68
C GLY A 545 1.70 36.45 -16.95
N SER A 546 1.52 36.85 -15.69
CA SER A 546 2.59 37.31 -14.79
C SER A 546 2.92 36.32 -13.68
N ASP A 547 2.41 35.08 -13.76
CA ASP A 547 2.54 34.08 -12.69
C ASP A 547 3.79 33.20 -12.86
N LEU A 548 4.38 33.15 -14.05
CA LEU A 548 5.64 32.47 -14.32
C LEU A 548 6.45 33.27 -15.33
N ASP A 549 7.67 33.66 -14.96
CA ASP A 549 8.62 34.35 -15.83
C ASP A 549 9.85 33.47 -16.06
N ILE A 550 10.60 33.78 -17.12
CA ILE A 550 11.85 33.10 -17.45
C ILE A 550 12.94 34.14 -17.62
N ARG A 551 13.92 34.10 -16.70
CA ARG A 551 15.17 34.86 -16.78
C ARG A 551 16.18 34.05 -17.59
N GLY A 552 16.80 34.66 -18.61
CA GLY A 552 17.76 33.99 -19.48
C GLY A 552 17.13 33.41 -20.76
N GLY A 553 17.62 32.25 -21.22
CA GLY A 553 17.25 31.67 -22.51
C GLY A 553 15.87 31.02 -22.53
N LYS A 554 14.81 31.77 -22.89
CA LYS A 554 13.41 31.27 -22.95
C LYS A 554 13.25 29.99 -23.80
N VAL A 555 13.89 29.94 -24.97
CA VAL A 555 13.84 28.77 -25.85
C VAL A 555 14.53 27.56 -25.20
N ALA A 556 15.65 27.78 -24.51
CA ALA A 556 16.36 26.72 -23.79
C ALA A 556 15.51 26.18 -22.64
N ALA A 557 14.88 27.06 -21.85
CA ALA A 557 14.00 26.65 -20.76
C ALA A 557 12.84 25.76 -21.24
N LEU A 558 12.15 26.16 -22.31
CA LEU A 558 11.05 25.39 -22.88
C LEU A 558 11.51 24.06 -23.46
N ARG A 559 12.68 24.03 -24.10
CA ARG A 559 13.30 22.78 -24.59
C ARG A 559 13.61 21.83 -23.43
N ILE A 560 14.25 22.33 -22.35
CA ILE A 560 14.58 21.53 -21.16
C ILE A 560 13.33 20.93 -20.54
N LEU A 561 12.27 21.73 -20.36
CA LEU A 561 10.98 21.22 -19.87
C LEU A 561 10.35 20.19 -20.83
N GLY A 562 10.59 20.32 -22.13
CA GLY A 562 10.12 19.39 -23.16
C GLY A 562 10.79 18.02 -23.13
N TYR A 563 11.88 17.84 -22.37
CA TYR A 563 12.51 16.54 -22.16
C TYR A 563 11.82 15.67 -21.10
N PHE A 564 10.82 16.20 -20.40
CA PHE A 564 10.08 15.43 -19.40
C PHE A 564 8.75 14.96 -19.97
N GLU A 565 8.39 13.72 -19.63
CA GLU A 565 7.08 13.16 -19.91
C GLU A 565 6.00 14.03 -19.28
N LYS A 566 4.89 14.18 -20.01
CA LYS A 566 3.68 14.67 -19.39
C LYS A 566 3.19 13.56 -18.48
N MET A 567 2.93 13.89 -17.22
CA MET A 567 2.03 13.05 -16.46
C MET A 567 0.69 13.11 -17.19
N ASP A 568 0.28 12.03 -17.84
CA ASP A 568 -1.08 11.83 -18.35
C ASP A 568 -1.88 11.02 -17.32
#